data_AF-A0A939HVQ2-F1
#
_entry.id   AF-A0A939HVQ2-F1
#
_cell.length_a   1.000
_cell.length_b   1.000
_cell.length_c   1.000
_cell.angle_alpha   90.00
_cell.angle_beta   90.00
_cell.angle_gamma   90.00
#
_symmetry.space_group_name_H-M   'P 1'
#
loop_
_entity.id
_entity.type
_entity.pdbx_description
1 polymer ?
#
loop_
_entity_poly.entity_id
_entity_poly.type
_entity_poly.pdbx_seq_one_letter_code
_entity_poly.pdbx_strand_id
1 'polypeptide(L)'
;MAKLPTQTLITIFDLQRRLIELIDEAKSAELNLFERFGETEETLEELEQLQNSTERLRNPYSRLYSLALTIAEAQPTAPAAMLNLLAETLELGPAIADAVEASILEIKRTWNLP
;
A
#
# COMPACT_ATOMS: atom_id res chain seq x y z
N MET A 1 -10.12 18.04 22.53
CA MET A 1 -10.41 17.79 21.10
C MET A 1 -9.71 16.52 20.70
N ALA A 2 -10.39 15.62 20.00
CA ALA A 2 -9.79 14.43 19.40
C ALA A 2 -8.84 14.86 18.26
N LYS A 3 -7.63 15.30 18.61
CA LYS A 3 -6.67 15.76 17.63
C LYS A 3 -5.48 14.81 17.65
N LEU A 4 -5.27 14.10 16.54
CA LEU A 4 -4.03 13.38 16.33
C LEU A 4 -2.85 14.37 16.39
N PRO A 5 -1.71 13.99 16.99
CA PRO A 5 -0.51 14.79 16.91
C PRO A 5 -0.12 15.08 15.45
N THR A 6 0.43 16.26 15.19
CA THR A 6 0.89 16.63 13.84
C THR A 6 1.85 15.60 13.25
N GLN A 7 2.76 15.07 14.09
CA GLN A 7 3.70 14.03 13.66
C GLN A 7 2.99 12.75 13.20
N THR A 8 1.91 12.36 13.86
CA THR A 8 1.10 11.19 13.45
C THR A 8 0.44 11.42 12.09
N LEU A 9 -0.08 12.61 11.83
CA LEU A 9 -0.65 12.95 10.52
C LEU A 9 0.40 12.91 9.41
N ILE A 10 1.60 13.44 9.66
CA ILE A 10 2.72 13.36 8.71
C ILE A 10 3.05 11.91 8.39
N THR A 11 3.21 11.05 9.40
CA THR A 11 3.51 9.63 9.19
C THR A 11 2.40 8.90 8.43
N ILE A 12 1.13 9.20 8.71
CA ILE A 12 0.00 8.66 7.95
C ILE A 12 0.12 9.04 6.47
N PHE A 13 0.28 10.33 6.18
CA PHE A 13 0.29 10.82 4.80
C PHE A 13 1.52 10.38 4.02
N ASP A 14 2.68 10.30 4.66
CA ASP A 14 3.90 9.77 4.03
C ASP A 14 3.74 8.30 3.66
N LEU A 15 3.16 7.49 4.56
CA LEU A 15 2.91 6.08 4.28
C LEU A 15 1.83 5.92 3.19
N GLN A 16 0.76 6.70 3.23
CA GLN A 16 -0.26 6.68 2.18
C GLN A 16 0.32 7.03 0.80
N ARG A 17 1.17 8.06 0.74
CA ARG A 17 1.90 8.44 -0.48
C ARG A 17 2.75 7.27 -1.00
N ARG A 18 3.55 6.64 -0.12
CA ARG A 18 4.37 5.49 -0.50
C ARG A 18 3.53 4.32 -1.01
N LEU A 19 2.42 4.00 -0.34
CA LEU A 19 1.54 2.89 -0.73
C LEU A 19 0.90 3.14 -2.10
N ILE A 20 0.46 4.37 -2.40
CA ILE A 20 -0.13 4.67 -3.70
C ILE A 20 0.89 4.70 -4.83
N GLU A 21 2.13 5.15 -4.56
CA GLU A 21 3.25 5.07 -5.51
C GLU A 21 3.60 3.60 -5.84
N LEU A 22 3.64 2.71 -4.84
CA LEU A 22 3.88 1.28 -5.07
C LEU A 22 2.72 0.57 -5.79
N ILE A 23 1.48 1.02 -5.58
CA ILE A 23 0.32 0.52 -6.34
C ILE A 23 0.49 0.88 -7.82
N ASP A 24 0.87 2.12 -8.12
CA ASP A 24 1.13 2.58 -9.48
C ASP A 24 2.28 1.77 -10.11
N GLU A 25 3.37 1.56 -9.37
CA GLU A 25 4.51 0.79 -9.86
C GLU A 25 4.15 -0.67 -10.14
N ALA A 26 3.37 -1.33 -9.26
CA ALA A 26 2.89 -2.70 -9.48
C ALA A 26 2.04 -2.81 -10.74
N LYS A 27 1.09 -1.88 -10.93
CA LYS A 27 0.21 -1.85 -12.11
C LYS A 27 0.99 -1.54 -13.39
N SER A 28 1.99 -0.67 -13.32
CA SER A 28 2.88 -0.37 -14.44
C SER A 28 3.71 -1.59 -14.82
N ALA A 29 4.29 -2.31 -13.86
CA ALA A 29 5.03 -3.53 -14.11
C ALA A 29 4.14 -4.61 -14.74
N GLU A 30 2.91 -4.78 -14.26
CA GLU A 30 1.93 -5.76 -14.77
C GLU A 30 1.59 -5.47 -16.23
N LEU A 31 1.30 -4.19 -16.54
CA LEU A 31 1.02 -3.76 -17.91
C LEU A 31 2.23 -3.99 -18.82
N ASN A 32 3.43 -3.58 -18.40
CA ASN A 32 4.65 -3.76 -19.20
C ASN A 32 4.98 -5.23 -19.45
N LEU A 33 4.76 -6.10 -18.45
CA LEU A 33 4.95 -7.55 -18.58
C LEU A 33 3.97 -8.11 -19.61
N PHE A 34 2.68 -7.79 -19.47
CA PHE A 34 1.64 -8.25 -20.37
C PHE A 34 1.83 -7.74 -21.82
N GLU A 35 2.13 -6.46 -22.00
CA GLU A 35 2.28 -5.87 -23.34
C GLU A 35 3.50 -6.42 -24.10
N ARG A 36 4.59 -6.76 -23.39
CA ARG A 36 5.84 -7.22 -24.00
C ARG A 36 5.88 -8.72 -24.22
N PHE A 37 5.33 -9.50 -23.31
CA PHE A 37 5.48 -10.95 -23.27
C PHE A 37 4.14 -11.70 -23.38
N GLY A 38 3.02 -11.01 -23.17
CA GLY A 38 1.70 -11.62 -23.11
C GLY A 38 1.45 -12.39 -21.80
N GLU A 39 0.27 -12.98 -21.71
CA GLU A 39 -0.08 -13.95 -20.67
C GLU A 39 0.24 -15.36 -21.17
N THR A 40 1.28 -15.96 -20.60
CA THR A 40 1.83 -17.27 -20.97
C THR A 40 2.09 -18.07 -19.70
N GLU A 41 2.42 -19.36 -19.81
CA GLU A 41 2.76 -20.19 -18.63
C GLU A 41 3.94 -19.60 -17.83
N GLU A 42 4.89 -18.93 -18.48
CA GLU A 42 6.05 -18.32 -17.81
C GLU A 42 5.72 -17.00 -17.12
N THR A 43 4.72 -16.25 -17.60
CA THR A 43 4.36 -14.92 -17.08
C THR A 43 3.17 -14.93 -16.14
N LEU A 44 2.39 -16.02 -16.12
CA LEU A 44 1.15 -16.13 -15.35
C LEU A 44 1.36 -15.89 -13.85
N GLU A 45 2.36 -16.55 -13.25
CA GLU A 45 2.64 -16.43 -11.81
C GLU A 45 3.01 -14.99 -11.44
N GLU A 46 3.80 -14.31 -12.29
CA GLU A 46 4.27 -12.95 -12.04
C GLU A 46 3.14 -11.92 -12.20
N LEU A 47 2.25 -12.11 -13.19
CA LEU A 47 1.06 -11.29 -13.35
C LEU A 47 0.13 -11.42 -12.13
N GLU A 48 -0.09 -12.63 -11.64
CA GLU A 48 -0.86 -12.88 -10.43
C GLU A 48 -0.19 -12.26 -9.20
N GLN A 49 1.13 -12.35 -9.08
CA GLN A 49 1.90 -11.77 -7.98
C GLN A 49 1.81 -10.24 -7.95
N LEU A 50 1.84 -9.57 -9.11
CA LEU A 50 1.66 -8.12 -9.21
C LEU A 50 0.24 -7.67 -8.86
N GLN A 51 -0.77 -8.45 -9.26
CA GLN A 51 -2.15 -8.21 -8.87
C GLN A 51 -2.34 -8.37 -7.35
N ASN A 52 -1.82 -9.45 -6.77
CA ASN A 52 -1.84 -9.70 -5.33
C ASN A 52 -1.10 -8.61 -4.55
N SER A 53 0.03 -8.15 -5.06
CA SER A 53 0.79 -7.03 -4.49
C SER A 53 -0.04 -5.76 -4.42
N THR A 54 -0.77 -5.43 -5.49
CA THR A 54 -1.68 -4.28 -5.53
C THR A 54 -2.76 -4.39 -4.45
N GLU A 55 -3.40 -5.55 -4.30
CA GLU A 55 -4.44 -5.76 -3.28
C GLU A 55 -3.90 -5.66 -1.85
N ARG A 56 -2.68 -6.19 -1.62
CA ARG A 56 -2.01 -6.08 -0.32
C ARG A 56 -1.71 -4.65 0.08
N LEU A 57 -1.37 -3.78 -0.88
CA LEU A 57 -1.12 -2.35 -0.64
C LEU A 57 -2.41 -1.54 -0.44
N ARG A 58 -3.50 -1.90 -1.15
CA ARG A 58 -4.81 -1.21 -1.05
C ARG A 58 -5.39 -1.23 0.35
N ASN A 59 -5.20 -2.33 1.08
CA ASN A 59 -5.74 -2.51 2.43
C ASN A 59 -5.20 -1.45 3.43
N PRO A 60 -3.88 -1.35 3.70
CA PRO A 60 -3.36 -0.33 4.59
C PRO A 60 -3.64 1.09 4.07
N TYR A 61 -3.60 1.33 2.76
CA TYR A 61 -3.90 2.66 2.20
C TYR A 61 -5.33 3.12 2.55
N SER A 62 -6.32 2.27 2.27
CA SER A 62 -7.73 2.57 2.48
C SER A 62 -8.04 2.71 3.97
N ARG A 63 -7.44 1.83 4.80
CA ARG A 63 -7.61 1.86 6.25
C ARG A 63 -7.04 3.14 6.87
N LEU A 64 -5.84 3.56 6.47
CA LEU A 64 -5.24 4.81 6.92
C LEU A 64 -6.11 6.02 6.56
N TYR A 65 -6.62 6.06 5.32
CA TYR A 65 -7.50 7.13 4.86
C TYR A 65 -8.76 7.22 5.73
N SER A 66 -9.48 6.10 5.87
CA SER A 66 -10.74 6.08 6.61
C SER A 66 -10.53 6.39 8.08
N LEU A 67 -9.51 5.81 8.73
CA LEU A 67 -9.24 6.07 10.15
C LEU A 67 -8.85 7.52 10.40
N ALA A 68 -7.98 8.11 9.57
CA ALA A 68 -7.58 9.50 9.73
C ALA A 68 -8.78 10.46 9.67
N LEU A 69 -9.67 10.24 8.71
CA LEU A 69 -10.89 11.04 8.56
C LEU A 69 -11.85 10.85 9.75
N THR A 70 -12.19 9.60 10.09
CA THR A 70 -13.14 9.33 11.18
C THR A 70 -12.62 9.80 12.53
N ILE A 71 -11.32 9.68 12.80
CA ILE A 71 -10.70 10.20 14.03
C ILE A 71 -10.79 11.73 14.10
N ALA A 72 -10.59 12.42 12.98
CA ALA A 72 -10.70 13.88 12.93
C ALA A 72 -12.13 14.39 13.16
N GLU A 73 -13.13 13.63 12.71
CA GLU A 73 -14.56 13.94 12.89
C GLU A 73 -15.09 13.55 14.28
N ALA A 74 -14.41 12.63 14.99
CA ALA A 74 -14.84 12.18 16.31
C ALA A 74 -14.77 13.31 17.35
N GLN A 75 -15.88 13.59 18.03
CA GLN A 75 -15.94 14.56 19.13
C GLN A 75 -16.65 13.97 20.36
N PRO A 76 -16.22 14.33 21.58
CA PRO A 76 -15.07 15.18 21.91
C PRO A 76 -13.71 14.44 21.87
N THR A 77 -13.75 13.11 21.81
CA THR A 77 -12.59 12.20 21.88
C THR A 77 -12.74 11.07 20.86
N ALA A 78 -11.63 10.68 20.23
CA ALA A 78 -11.61 9.52 19.33
C ALA A 78 -11.77 8.21 20.12
N PRO A 79 -12.55 7.23 19.62
CA PRO A 79 -12.65 5.91 20.24
C PRO A 79 -11.29 5.22 20.31
N ALA A 80 -10.96 4.62 21.46
CA ALA A 80 -9.69 3.91 21.67
C ALA A 80 -9.47 2.79 20.64
N ALA A 81 -10.54 2.10 20.23
CA ALA A 81 -10.46 1.08 19.19
C ALA A 81 -9.95 1.62 17.84
N MET A 82 -10.37 2.84 17.45
CA MET A 82 -9.88 3.47 16.21
C MET A 82 -8.41 3.86 16.31
N LEU A 83 -7.98 4.36 17.47
CA LEU A 83 -6.57 4.69 17.72
C LEU A 83 -5.68 3.44 17.71
N ASN A 84 -6.17 2.32 18.26
CA ASN A 84 -5.44 1.05 18.23
C ASN A 84 -5.32 0.50 16.79
N LEU A 85 -6.41 0.53 16.01
CA LEU A 85 -6.37 0.13 14.60
C LEU A 85 -5.43 1.01 13.78
N LEU A 86 -5.38 2.31 14.08
CA LEU A 86 -4.45 3.24 13.43
C LEU A 86 -3.01 2.87 13.76
N ALA A 87 -2.70 2.64 15.04
CA ALA A 87 -1.37 2.24 15.49
C ALA A 87 -0.90 0.92 14.83
N GLU A 88 -1.76 -0.10 14.82
CA GLU A 88 -1.48 -1.39 14.16
C GLU A 88 -1.21 -1.20 12.66
N THR A 89 -2.00 -0.36 11.99
CA THR A 89 -1.82 -0.12 10.54
C THR A 89 -0.52 0.62 10.25
N LEU A 90 -0.12 1.56 11.13
CA LEU A 90 1.15 2.27 11.03
C LEU A 90 2.36 1.37 11.33
N GLU A 91 2.19 0.33 12.15
CA GLU A 91 3.23 -0.66 12.44
C GLU A 91 3.41 -1.66 11.28
N LEU A 92 2.30 -2.20 10.74
CA LEU A 92 2.35 -3.25 9.71
C LEU A 92 2.50 -2.71 8.28
N GLY A 93 1.93 -1.54 7.99
CA GLY A 93 1.92 -0.94 6.65
C GLY A 93 3.31 -0.79 6.01
N PRO A 94 4.34 -0.31 6.73
CA PRO A 94 5.69 -0.24 6.19
C PRO A 94 6.26 -1.60 5.77
N ALA A 95 6.08 -2.64 6.59
CA ALA A 95 6.57 -3.98 6.27
C ALA A 95 5.88 -4.58 5.04
N ILE A 96 4.58 -4.30 4.85
CA ILE A 96 3.86 -4.68 3.63
C ILE A 96 4.43 -3.94 2.42
N ALA A 97 4.66 -2.63 2.55
CA ALA A 97 5.26 -1.82 1.49
C ALA A 97 6.64 -2.34 1.08
N ASP A 98 7.52 -2.62 2.05
CA ASP A 98 8.87 -3.14 1.82
C ASP A 98 8.84 -4.49 1.08
N ALA A 99 7.98 -5.40 1.53
CA ALA A 99 7.87 -6.73 0.92
C ALA A 99 7.34 -6.68 -0.52
N VAL A 100 6.37 -5.80 -0.78
CA VAL A 100 5.81 -5.63 -2.13
C VAL A 100 6.81 -4.92 -3.05
N GLU A 101 7.49 -3.88 -2.57
CA GLU A 101 8.53 -3.19 -3.33
C GLU A 101 9.64 -4.17 -3.77
N ALA A 102 10.12 -5.02 -2.86
CA ALA A 102 11.11 -6.04 -3.18
C ALA A 102 10.62 -7.02 -4.26
N SER A 103 9.37 -7.45 -4.16
CA SER A 103 8.72 -8.32 -5.16
C SER A 103 8.66 -7.64 -6.52
N ILE A 104 8.19 -6.39 -6.60
CA ILE A 104 8.08 -5.64 -7.86
C ILE A 104 9.46 -5.50 -8.51
N LEU A 105 10.48 -5.14 -7.73
CA LEU A 105 11.86 -4.99 -8.21
C LEU A 105 12.45 -6.31 -8.73
N GLU A 106 12.13 -7.43 -8.08
CA GLU A 106 12.55 -8.75 -8.53
C GLU A 106 11.96 -9.09 -9.90
N ILE A 107 10.65 -8.91 -10.07
CA ILE A 107 9.95 -9.17 -11.34
C ILE A 107 10.51 -8.27 -12.45
N LYS A 108 10.65 -6.96 -12.17
CA LYS A 108 11.22 -6.01 -13.12
C LYS A 108 12.62 -6.43 -13.55
N ARG A 109 13.45 -6.92 -12.64
CA ARG A 109 14.80 -7.41 -12.95
C ARG A 109 14.76 -8.68 -13.79
N THR A 110 13.92 -9.65 -13.44
CA THR A 110 13.79 -10.94 -14.15
C THR A 110 13.38 -10.72 -15.61
N TRP A 111 12.43 -9.83 -15.85
CA TRP A 111 11.84 -9.58 -17.17
C TRP A 111 12.41 -8.34 -17.88
N ASN A 112 13.42 -7.70 -17.28
CA ASN A 112 14.05 -6.47 -17.76
C ASN A 112 13.00 -5.39 -18.10
N LEU A 113 12.09 -5.12 -17.16
CA LEU A 113 11.03 -4.11 -17.24
C LEU A 113 11.53 -2.76 -16.69
N PRO A 114 10.99 -1.63 -17.17
CA PRO A 114 11.30 -0.31 -16.63
C PRO A 114 10.84 -0.14 -15.18
#